data_AF-A0A9W4TPC6-F1
#
_entry.id   AF-A0A9W4TPC6-F1
#
_cell.length_a   1.000
_cell.length_b   1.000
_cell.length_c   1.000
_cell.angle_alpha   90.00
_cell.angle_beta   90.00
_cell.angle_gamma   90.00
#
_symmetry.space_group_name_H-M   'P 1'
#
loop_
_entity.id
_entity.type
_entity.pdbx_description
1 polymer ?
#
loop_
_entity_poly.entity_id
_entity_poly.type
_entity_poly.pdbx_seq_one_letter_code
_entity_poly.pdbx_strand_id
1 'polypeptide(L)'
;MGKLDSYEYHKRPDLVSFDDINYSNLKQVEDARKSMLREQWIKVSELKIAHEAVRKCRQYHHDDASRNCKSLILKYLKMLESYPIQGYQGYQKNDPSK
;
A
#
# COMPACT_ATOMS: atom_id res chain seq x y z
N MET A 1 -14.68 5.91 18.80
CA MET A 1 -14.31 6.37 17.45
C MET A 1 -14.20 7.88 17.49
N GLY A 2 -12.98 8.39 17.39
CA GLY A 2 -12.69 9.81 17.57
C GLY A 2 -12.96 10.59 16.28
N LYS A 3 -12.93 11.92 16.34
CA LYS A 3 -13.09 12.81 15.17
C LYS A 3 -12.18 12.46 13.98
N LEU A 4 -11.10 11.71 14.17
CA LEU A 4 -10.17 11.29 13.11
C LEU A 4 -10.69 10.13 12.24
N ASP A 5 -11.77 9.45 12.65
CA ASP A 5 -12.37 8.32 11.92
C ASP A 5 -13.46 8.77 10.92
N SER A 6 -13.78 10.07 10.86
CA SER A 6 -14.77 10.59 9.90
C SER A 6 -14.13 10.85 8.53
N TYR A 7 -14.88 10.58 7.47
CA TYR A 7 -14.45 10.84 6.08
C TYR A 7 -14.04 12.30 5.87
N GLU A 8 -14.74 13.23 6.50
CA GLU A 8 -14.52 14.68 6.35
C GLU A 8 -13.22 15.18 7.00
N TYR A 9 -12.74 14.50 8.04
CA TYR A 9 -11.52 14.89 8.77
C TYR A 9 -10.30 14.04 8.42
N HIS A 10 -10.41 13.12 7.46
CA HIS A 10 -9.29 12.31 7.02
C HIS A 10 -8.25 13.18 6.30
N LYS A 11 -7.02 13.23 6.82
CA LYS A 11 -5.92 13.98 6.21
C LYS A 11 -5.50 13.35 4.89
N ARG A 12 -5.45 14.15 3.82
CA ARG A 12 -5.04 13.72 2.48
C ARG A 12 -3.92 14.64 1.97
N PRO A 13 -2.67 14.42 2.42
CA PRO A 13 -1.55 15.24 1.98
C PRO A 13 -1.20 14.95 0.52
N ASP A 14 -0.60 15.92 -0.16
CA ASP A 14 -0.20 15.79 -1.56
C ASP A 14 0.81 14.66 -1.78
N LEU A 15 0.81 14.14 -3.02
CA LEU A 15 1.78 13.16 -3.50
C LEU A 15 2.99 13.89 -4.05
N VAL A 16 4.18 13.53 -3.57
CA VAL A 16 5.44 14.15 -3.97
C VAL A 16 6.40 13.04 -4.38
N SER A 17 6.90 13.09 -5.63
CA SER A 17 7.88 12.13 -6.15
C SER A 17 9.32 12.60 -5.88
N PHE A 18 10.26 11.66 -5.86
CA PHE A 18 11.69 12.00 -5.83
C PHE A 18 12.19 12.55 -7.17
N ASP A 19 11.48 12.28 -8.27
CA ASP A 19 11.89 12.69 -9.62
C ASP A 19 11.62 14.18 -9.90
N ASP A 20 10.66 14.78 -9.18
CA ASP A 20 10.15 16.14 -9.44
C ASP A 20 10.65 17.19 -8.42
N ILE A 21 11.56 16.81 -7.52
CA ILE A 21 11.99 17.66 -6.39
C ILE A 21 13.43 18.13 -6.53
N ASN A 22 13.73 19.25 -5.86
CA ASN A 22 15.10 19.68 -5.63
C ASN A 22 15.65 19.05 -4.35
N TYR A 23 16.65 18.17 -4.48
CA TYR A 23 17.31 17.50 -3.36
C TYR A 23 18.00 18.45 -2.36
N SER A 24 18.35 19.67 -2.79
CA SER A 24 18.89 20.71 -1.91
C SER A 24 17.82 21.29 -0.95
N ASN A 25 16.53 21.08 -1.24
CA ASN A 25 15.43 21.49 -0.38
C ASN A 25 15.00 20.34 0.53
N LEU A 26 15.43 20.40 1.80
CA LEU A 26 15.13 19.37 2.80
C LEU A 26 13.63 19.09 2.95
N LYS A 27 12.78 20.12 2.88
CA LYS A 27 11.33 19.95 3.03
C LYS A 27 10.74 19.08 1.92
N GLN A 28 11.14 19.33 0.67
CA GLN A 28 10.67 18.54 -0.47
C GLN A 28 11.13 17.08 -0.37
N VAL A 29 12.37 16.86 0.06
CA VAL A 29 12.91 15.52 0.30
C VAL A 29 12.13 14.79 1.39
N GLU A 30 11.81 15.46 2.50
CA GLU A 30 10.98 14.86 3.54
C GLU A 30 9.55 14.54 3.08
N ASP A 31 8.94 15.44 2.32
CA ASP A 31 7.58 15.26 1.80
C ASP A 31 7.53 14.08 0.83
N ALA A 32 8.54 13.92 -0.04
CA ALA A 32 8.67 12.75 -0.92
C ALA A 32 8.88 11.44 -0.15
N ARG A 33 9.74 11.43 0.87
CA ARG A 33 9.92 10.26 1.76
C ARG A 33 8.61 9.85 2.43
N LYS A 34 7.89 10.81 2.99
CA LYS A 34 6.60 10.59 3.65
C LYS A 34 5.55 10.10 2.66
N SER A 35 5.52 10.67 1.45
CA SER A 35 4.60 10.28 0.38
C SER A 35 4.83 8.83 -0.03
N MET A 36 6.06 8.46 -0.41
CA MET A 36 6.38 7.08 -0.83
C MET A 36 6.09 6.05 0.26
N LEU A 37 6.45 6.32 1.52
CA LEU A 37 6.15 5.40 2.63
C LEU A 37 4.65 5.27 2.87
N ARG A 38 3.88 6.35 2.78
CA ARG A 38 2.42 6.34 2.98
C ARG A 38 1.74 5.44 1.95
N GLU A 39 2.13 5.54 0.69
CA GLU A 39 1.58 4.69 -0.37
C GLU A 39 1.92 3.20 -0.17
N GLN A 40 3.11 2.88 0.34
CA GLN A 40 3.45 1.51 0.73
C GLN A 40 2.56 1.01 1.88
N TRP A 41 2.28 1.85 2.88
CA TRP A 41 1.35 1.50 3.95
C TRP A 41 -0.10 1.32 3.47
N ILE A 42 -0.54 2.12 2.49
CA ILE A 42 -1.85 1.94 1.84
C ILE A 42 -1.91 0.58 1.14
N LYS A 43 -0.87 0.19 0.38
CA LYS A 43 -0.77 -1.14 -0.22
C LYS A 43 -0.82 -2.25 0.84
N VAL A 44 -0.04 -2.15 1.92
CA VAL A 44 -0.12 -3.11 3.04
C VAL A 44 -1.53 -3.20 3.62
N SER A 45 -2.26 -2.08 3.69
CA SER A 45 -3.64 -2.06 4.17
C SER A 45 -4.59 -2.74 3.19
N GLU A 46 -4.40 -2.54 1.88
CA GLU A 46 -5.11 -3.28 0.83
C GLU A 46 -4.84 -4.79 0.92
N LEU A 47 -3.59 -5.21 1.19
CA LEU A 47 -3.22 -6.61 1.41
C LEU A 47 -3.97 -7.22 2.59
N LYS A 48 -4.11 -6.48 3.70
CA LYS A 48 -4.89 -6.93 4.88
C LYS A 48 -6.36 -7.13 4.53
N ILE A 49 -6.95 -6.22 3.75
CA ILE A 49 -8.34 -6.34 3.28
C ILE A 49 -8.49 -7.58 2.39
N ALA A 50 -7.56 -7.81 1.46
CA ALA A 50 -7.57 -9.00 0.60
C ALA A 50 -7.45 -10.29 1.43
N HIS A 51 -6.57 -10.33 2.43
CA HIS A 51 -6.44 -11.46 3.35
C HIS A 51 -7.76 -11.74 4.08
N GLU A 52 -8.39 -10.70 4.63
CA GLU A 52 -9.67 -10.86 5.33
C GLU A 52 -10.78 -11.35 4.40
N ALA A 53 -10.81 -10.86 3.16
CA ALA A 53 -11.75 -11.32 2.15
C ALA A 53 -11.54 -12.81 1.81
N VAL A 54 -10.29 -13.27 1.65
CA VAL A 54 -9.97 -14.70 1.47
C VAL A 54 -10.47 -15.52 2.65
N ARG A 55 -10.22 -15.05 3.89
CA ARG A 55 -10.67 -15.72 5.11
C ARG A 55 -12.19 -15.86 5.13
N LYS A 56 -12.93 -14.78 4.86
CA LYS A 56 -14.40 -14.78 4.81
C LYS A 56 -14.94 -15.69 3.71
N CYS A 57 -14.34 -15.67 2.51
CA CYS A 57 -14.73 -16.53 1.40
C CYS A 57 -14.61 -18.02 1.77
N ARG A 58 -13.48 -18.41 2.39
CA ARG A 58 -13.27 -19.79 2.85
C ARG A 58 -14.28 -20.20 3.92
N GLN A 59 -14.58 -19.30 4.86
CA GLN A 59 -15.58 -19.54 5.90
C GLN A 59 -16.98 -19.72 5.34
N TYR A 60 -17.34 -18.98 4.27
CA TYR A 60 -18.66 -19.05 3.67
C TYR A 60 -18.87 -20.29 2.78
N HIS A 61 -17.87 -20.68 1.99
CA HIS A 61 -17.99 -21.77 1.03
C HIS A 61 -17.57 -23.15 1.53
N HIS A 62 -16.95 -23.26 2.72
CA HIS A 62 -16.51 -24.52 3.32
C HIS A 62 -15.74 -25.42 2.32
N ASP A 63 -16.29 -26.59 1.98
CA ASP A 63 -15.66 -27.58 1.11
C ASP A 63 -15.48 -27.08 -0.34
N ASP A 64 -16.39 -26.21 -0.81
CA ASP A 64 -16.35 -25.63 -2.15
C ASP A 64 -15.39 -24.42 -2.27
N ALA A 65 -14.75 -24.02 -1.17
CA ALA A 65 -13.87 -22.85 -1.14
C ALA A 65 -12.71 -22.94 -2.16
N SER A 66 -12.24 -24.16 -2.46
CA SER A 66 -11.18 -24.40 -3.45
C SER A 66 -11.52 -23.88 -4.84
N ARG A 67 -12.79 -24.04 -5.27
CA ARG A 67 -13.29 -23.59 -6.55
C ARG A 67 -13.73 -22.13 -6.49
N ASN A 68 -14.52 -21.78 -5.48
CA ASN A 68 -15.20 -20.47 -5.43
C ASN A 68 -14.27 -19.33 -5.00
N CYS A 69 -13.26 -19.60 -4.17
CA CYS A 69 -12.34 -18.57 -3.67
C CYS A 69 -11.04 -18.44 -4.49
N LYS A 70 -10.88 -19.22 -5.57
CA LYS A 70 -9.63 -19.32 -6.34
C LYS A 70 -9.10 -17.97 -6.81
N SER A 71 -9.94 -17.16 -7.45
CA SER A 71 -9.55 -15.85 -7.99
C SER A 71 -9.05 -14.90 -6.90
N LEU A 72 -9.71 -14.90 -5.75
CA LEU A 72 -9.36 -14.06 -4.60
C LEU A 72 -8.05 -14.51 -3.95
N ILE A 73 -7.83 -15.82 -3.84
CA ILE A 73 -6.57 -16.39 -3.36
C ILE A 73 -5.43 -16.02 -4.29
N LEU A 74 -5.59 -16.19 -5.61
CA LEU A 74 -4.56 -15.84 -6.59
C LEU A 74 -4.22 -14.35 -6.55
N LYS A 75 -5.23 -13.48 -6.42
CA LYS A 75 -5.02 -12.05 -6.25
C LYS A 75 -4.21 -11.76 -4.98
N TYR A 76 -4.59 -12.35 -3.85
CA TYR A 76 -3.88 -12.18 -2.58
C TYR A 76 -2.42 -12.65 -2.66
N LEU A 77 -2.16 -13.80 -3.29
CA LEU A 77 -0.80 -14.32 -3.48
C LEU A 77 0.05 -13.36 -4.33
N LYS A 78 -0.51 -12.82 -5.43
CA LYS A 78 0.19 -11.83 -6.25
C LYS A 78 0.49 -10.53 -5.49
N MET A 79 -0.41 -10.12 -4.59
CA MET A 79 -0.18 -8.94 -3.75
C MET A 79 0.95 -9.19 -2.75
N LEU A 80 1.08 -10.40 -2.18
CA LEU A 80 2.15 -10.74 -1.23
C LEU A 80 3.56 -10.54 -1.82
N GLU A 81 3.72 -10.71 -3.13
CA GLU A 81 5.02 -10.54 -3.80
C GLU A 81 5.48 -9.07 -3.83
N SER A 82 4.57 -8.11 -3.88
CA SER A 82 4.89 -6.70 -4.23
C SER A 82 4.41 -5.64 -3.25
N TYR A 83 3.51 -5.98 -2.32
CA TYR A 83 2.92 -5.04 -1.37
C TYR A 83 3.67 -4.85 -0.04
N PRO A 84 4.59 -5.73 0.40
CA PRO A 84 5.41 -5.47 1.58
C PRO A 84 6.19 -4.15 1.49
N ILE A 85 6.48 -3.55 2.64
CA ILE A 85 7.22 -2.28 2.73
C ILE A 85 8.68 -2.51 2.31
N GLN A 86 9.15 -1.70 1.37
CA GLN A 86 10.51 -1.73 0.82
C GLN A 86 11.34 -0.51 1.29
N GLY A 87 10.69 0.46 1.93
CA GLY A 87 11.33 1.73 2.31
C GLY A 87 11.50 2.66 1.11
N TYR A 88 12.24 3.75 1.30
CA TYR A 88 12.44 4.78 0.25
C TYR A 88 13.89 4.92 -0.20
N GLN A 89 14.87 4.41 0.56
CA GLN A 89 16.29 4.67 0.30
C GLN A 89 16.77 4.06 -1.02
N GLY A 90 16.21 2.91 -1.41
CA GLY A 90 16.54 2.26 -2.67
C GLY A 90 16.21 3.12 -3.88
N TYR A 91 15.06 3.78 -3.89
CA TYR A 91 14.67 4.72 -4.95
C TYR A 91 15.39 6.06 -4.80
N GLN A 92 15.47 6.60 -3.58
CA GLN A 92 16.06 7.92 -3.36
C GLN A 92 17.53 8.02 -3.80
N LYS A 93 18.29 6.93 -3.65
CA LYS A 93 19.74 6.89 -3.95
C LYS A 93 20.06 6.39 -5.36
N ASN A 94 19.11 5.77 -6.05
CA ASN A 94 19.31 5.18 -7.37
C ASN A 94 18.27 5.75 -8.33
N ASP A 95 18.72 6.49 -9.33
CA ASP A 95 17.88 6.99 -10.42
C ASP A 95 17.57 5.82 -11.39
N PRO A 96 16.33 5.32 -11.49
CA PRO A 96 15.99 4.17 -12.33
C PRO A 96 16.11 4.46 -13.84
N SER A 97 16.27 5.73 -14.23
CA SER A 97 16.40 6.14 -15.63
C SER A 97 17.82 6.02 -16.17
N LYS A 98 18.80 5.72 -15.31
CA LYS A 98 20.23 5.59 -15.64
C LYS A 98 20.75 4.20 -15.28
#